data_AF-A0A351Z8Q3-F1
#
_entry.id   AF-A0A351Z8Q3-F1
#
_cell.length_a   1.000
_cell.length_b   1.000
_cell.length_c   1.000
_cell.angle_alpha   90.00
_cell.angle_beta   90.00
_cell.angle_gamma   90.00
#
_symmetry.space_group_name_H-M   'P 1'
#
loop_
_entity.id
_entity.type
_entity.pdbx_description
1 polymer ?
#
loop_
_entity_poly.entity_id
_entity_poly.type
_entity_poly.pdbx_seq_one_letter_code
_entity_poly.pdbx_strand_id
1 'polypeptide(L)' 'MIKNKDINIRMIINVAKRLGDLRDKVVFVGGCATGMFITDPAIPEVRTTQGVRLEHFSRVC' A
#
# COMPACT_ATOMS: atom_id res chain seq x y z
N MET A 1 -6.26 14.68 13.37
CA MET A 1 -6.27 14.71 11.89
C MET A 1 -5.77 13.36 11.39
N ILE A 2 -6.55 12.64 10.58
CA ILE A 2 -6.13 11.34 10.02
C ILE A 2 -5.23 11.63 8.82
N LYS A 3 -4.01 11.08 8.76
CA LYS A 3 -3.13 11.28 7.60
C LYS A 3 -3.53 10.35 6.45
N ASN A 4 -3.34 10.80 5.22
CA ASN A 4 -3.54 9.98 4.02
C ASN A 4 -2.70 8.70 4.03
N LYS A 5 -1.50 8.75 4.63
CA LYS A 5 -0.67 7.57 4.87
C LYS A 5 -1.43 6.51 5.69
N ASP A 6 -2.12 6.92 6.74
CA ASP A 6 -2.87 6.02 7.62
C ASP A 6 -4.08 5.41 6.90
N ILE A 7 -4.74 6.18 6.03
CA ILE A 7 -5.85 5.72 5.18
C ILE A 7 -5.35 4.66 4.20
N ASN A 8 -4.26 4.96 3.48
CA ASN A 8 -3.66 4.04 2.51
C ASN A 8 -3.20 2.73 3.17
N ILE A 9 -2.56 2.80 4.35
CA ILE A 9 -2.14 1.63 5.12
C ILE A 9 -3.35 0.80 5.55
N ARG A 10 -4.42 1.42 6.05
CA ARG A 10 -5.66 0.72 6.44
C ARG A 10 -6.29 -0.03 5.25
N MET A 11 -6.31 0.59 4.06
CA MET A 11 -6.79 -0.09 2.85
C MET A 11 -5.94 -1.30 2.49
N ILE A 12 -4.61 -1.16 2.52
CA ILE A 12 -3.69 -2.29 2.24
C ILE A 12 -3.87 -3.42 3.25
N ILE A 13 -3.99 -3.11 4.56
CA ILE A 13 -4.24 -4.12 5.60
C ILE A 13 -5.55 -4.86 5.33
N ASN A 14 -6.62 -4.15 4.96
CA ASN A 14 -7.91 -4.78 4.65
C ASN A 14 -7.83 -5.72 3.44
N VAL A 15 -7.12 -5.32 2.39
CA VAL A 15 -6.91 -6.18 1.20
C VAL A 15 -6.03 -7.38 1.54
N ALA A 16 -4.92 -7.16 2.25
CA ALA A 16 -4.01 -8.21 2.69
C ALA A 16 -4.72 -9.28 3.54
N LYS A 17 -5.61 -8.87 4.45
CA LYS A 17 -6.44 -9.80 5.25
C LYS A 17 -7.40 -10.61 4.40
N ARG A 18 -8.02 -9.99 3.39
CA ARG A 18 -8.99 -10.66 2.50
C ARG A 18 -8.33 -11.61 1.50
N LEU A 19 -7.08 -11.36 1.13
CA LEU A 19 -6.31 -12.24 0.24
C LEU A 19 -5.90 -13.56 0.91
N GLY A 20 -5.74 -13.57 2.24
CA GLY A 20 -5.20 -14.74 2.94
C GLY A 20 -3.84 -15.14 2.36
N ASP A 21 -3.66 -16.42 2.07
CA ASP A 21 -2.41 -16.99 1.57
C ASP A 21 -2.03 -16.50 0.16
N LEU A 22 -3.00 -15.96 -0.62
CA LEU A 22 -2.69 -15.34 -1.92
C LEU A 22 -1.83 -14.07 -1.77
N ARG A 23 -1.82 -13.46 -0.58
CA ARG A 23 -0.98 -12.30 -0.29
C ARG A 23 0.50 -12.59 -0.56
N ASP A 24 0.94 -13.83 -0.36
CA ASP A 24 2.33 -14.22 -0.52
C ASP A 24 2.73 -14.42 -2.00
N LYS A 25 1.77 -14.32 -2.93
CA LYS A 25 1.97 -14.42 -4.39
C LYS A 25 1.86 -13.07 -5.10
N VAL A 26 1.64 -11.98 -4.37
CA VAL A 26 1.40 -10.65 -4.94
C VAL A 26 2.27 -9.59 -4.28
N VAL A 27 2.53 -8.52 -5.01
CA VAL A 27 3.21 -7.32 -4.52
C VAL A 27 2.23 -6.15 -4.54
N PHE A 28 2.15 -5.43 -3.43
CA PHE A 28 1.40 -4.17 -3.34
C PHE A 28 2.23 -3.05 -3.97
N VAL A 29 1.73 -2.48 -5.06
CA VAL A 29 2.46 -1.47 -5.85
C VAL A 29 1.67 -0.18 -6.01
N GLY A 30 2.35 0.89 -6.44
CA GLY A 30 1.74 2.18 -6.73
C GLY A 30 1.52 3.07 -5.50
N GLY A 31 0.70 4.12 -5.67
CA GLY A 31 0.60 5.23 -4.71
C GLY A 31 0.10 4.85 -3.32
N CYS A 32 -0.70 3.78 -3.19
CA CYS A 32 -1.16 3.30 -1.88
C CYS A 32 0.00 2.75 -1.04
N ALA A 33 1.03 2.17 -1.69
CA ALA A 33 2.20 1.61 -1.03
C ALA A 33 3.29 2.66 -0.77
N THR A 34 3.31 3.79 -1.50
CA THR A 34 4.34 4.85 -1.36
C THR A 34 4.52 5.33 0.09
N GLY A 35 3.43 5.47 0.85
CA GLY A 35 3.51 5.89 2.25
C GLY A 35 4.25 4.92 3.17
N MET A 36 4.39 3.65 2.79
CA MET A 36 5.16 2.65 3.55
C MET A 36 6.67 2.86 3.43
N PHE A 37 7.14 3.48 2.34
CA PHE A 37 8.56 3.69 2.07
C PHE A 37 9.07 5.07 2.51
N ILE A 38 8.16 5.99 2.85
CA ILE A 38 8.53 7.29 3.41
C ILE A 38 8.85 7.12 4.90
N THR A 39 10.14 7.23 5.21
CA THR A 39 10.70 7.13 6.57
C THR A 39 11.10 8.48 7.15
N ASP A 40 11.39 9.48 6.30
CA ASP A 40 11.69 10.84 6.73
C ASP A 40 10.38 11.62 7.04
N PRO A 41 10.17 12.07 8.29
CA PRO A 41 8.97 12.82 8.67
C PRO A 41 8.92 14.24 8.09
N ALA A 42 10.02 14.79 7.56
CA ALA A 42 10.05 16.09 6.90
C ALA A 42 9.49 16.06 5.47
N ILE A 43 9.27 14.87 4.91
CA ILE A 43 8.70 14.69 3.57
C ILE A 43 7.20 15.08 3.58
N PRO A 44 6.72 15.82 2.57
CA PRO A 44 5.31 16.17 2.45
C PRO A 44 4.37 14.95 2.49
N GLU A 45 3.14 15.18 2.91
CA GLU A 45 2.13 14.13 3.03
C GLU A 45 1.85 13.43 1.69
N VAL A 46 1.66 12.11 1.72
CA VAL A 46 1.25 11.34 0.54
C VAL A 46 -0.15 11.72 0.09
N ARG A 47 -0.34 11.79 -1.23
CA ARG A 47 -1.68 11.96 -1.81
C ARG A 47 -2.60 10.80 -1.43
N THR A 48 -3.88 11.09 -1.30
CA THR A 48 -4.92 10.07 -1.19
C THR A 48 -4.93 9.18 -2.44
N THR A 49 -5.18 7.89 -2.25
CA THR A 49 -5.39 6.94 -3.34
C THR A 49 -6.77 6.29 -3.21
N GLN A 50 -7.43 6.00 -4.33
CA GLN A 50 -8.80 5.45 -4.30
C GLN A 50 -8.84 3.92 -4.22
N GLY A 51 -7.70 3.23 -4.36
CA GLY A 51 -7.67 1.77 -4.39
C GLY A 51 -6.26 1.20 -4.23
N VAL A 52 -6.21 -0.12 -4.11
CA VAL A 52 -4.98 -0.89 -3.96
C VAL A 52 -4.65 -1.58 -5.28
N ARG A 53 -3.43 -1.40 -5.78
CA ARG A 53 -2.93 -2.11 -6.97
C ARG A 53 -2.08 -3.29 -6.52
N LEU A 54 -2.38 -4.45 -7.09
CA LEU A 54 -1.68 -5.72 -6.86
C LEU A 54 -1.08 -6.19 -8.18
N GLU A 55 0.16 -6.65 -8.15
CA GLU A 55 0.79 -7.34 -9.27
C GLU A 55 1.26 -8.72 -8.80
N HIS A 56 1.25 -9.71 -9.68
CA HIS A 56 1.75 -11.04 -9.33
C HIS A 56 3.27 -10.99 -9.15
N PHE A 57 3.80 -11.69 -8.14
CA PHE A 57 5.22 -11.62 -7.78
C PHE A 57 6.15 -11.92 -8.97
N SER A 58 5.80 -12.92 -9.78
CA SER A 58 6.58 -13.30 -10.97
C SER A 58 6.66 -12.24 -12.08
N ARG A 59 5.91 -11.13 -11.97
CA ARG A 59 5.87 -10.06 -12.98
C ARG A 59 6.63 -8.81 -12.54
N VAL A 60 7.21 -8.83 -11.34
CA VAL A 60 7.91 -7.69 -10.72
C VAL A 60 9.44 -7.87 -10.74
N CYS A 61 9.93 -9.03 -11.22
CA CYS A 61 11.36 -9.34 -11.39
C CYS A 61 11.71 -9.54 -12.87
#